data_AF-A0A2W6E7H8-F1
#
_entry.id   AF-A0A2W6E7H8-F1
#
_cell.length_a   1.000
_cell.length_b   1.000
_cell.length_c   1.000
_cell.angle_alpha   90.00
_cell.angle_beta   90.00
_cell.angle_gamma   90.00
#
_symmetry.space_group_name_H-M   'P 1'
#
loop_
_entity.id
_entity.type
_entity.pdbx_description
1 polymer ?
#
loop_
_entity_poly.entity_id
_entity_poly.type
_entity_poly.pdbx_seq_one_letter_code
_entity_poly.pdbx_strand_id
1 'polypeptide(L)' 'MSGDRPTITAIDYPALRRLLDQDAQLVEVLPAGEYDEMHLPGAVNIPLKILVATTTARLDPQRPVVVYCWDGL' A
#
# COMPACT_ATOMS: atom_id res chain seq x y z
N MET A 1 -28.69 2.57 1.47
CA MET A 1 -27.84 1.67 0.67
C MET A 1 -26.59 1.42 1.50
N SER A 2 -26.55 0.31 2.24
CA SER A 2 -25.42 -0.03 3.12
C SER A 2 -24.30 -0.53 2.22
N GLY A 3 -23.37 0.35 1.83
CA GLY A 3 -22.16 -0.04 1.14
C GLY A 3 -21.33 -0.93 2.05
N ASP A 4 -20.90 -2.07 1.53
CA ASP A 4 -19.98 -2.98 2.22
C ASP A 4 -18.77 -2.18 2.69
N ARG A 5 -18.53 -2.18 4.01
CA ARG A 5 -17.39 -1.44 4.55
C ARG A 5 -16.15 -2.24 4.12
N PRO A 6 -15.21 -1.67 3.36
CA PRO A 6 -14.04 -2.42 2.94
C PRO A 6 -13.36 -2.98 4.19
N THR A 7 -13.28 -4.32 4.26
CA THR A 7 -12.68 -5.00 5.40
C THR A 7 -11.18 -4.87 5.28
N ILE A 8 -10.60 -3.94 6.04
CA ILE A 8 -9.15 -3.83 6.17
C ILE A 8 -8.66 -5.08 6.88
N THR A 9 -7.91 -5.91 6.16
CA THR A 9 -7.31 -7.13 6.72
C THR A 9 -5.88 -6.83 7.11
N ALA A 10 -5.61 -6.82 8.42
CA ALA A 10 -4.24 -6.78 8.91
C ALA A 10 -3.53 -8.11 8.58
N ILE A 11 -2.29 -8.02 8.11
CA ILE A 11 -1.48 -9.18 7.74
C ILE A 11 -0.14 -9.15 8.47
N ASP A 12 0.44 -10.33 8.66
CA ASP A 12 1.79 -10.48 9.20
C ASP A 12 2.85 -10.53 8.08
N TYR A 13 4.12 -10.59 8.47
CA TYR A 13 5.24 -10.66 7.51
C TYR A 13 5.21 -11.91 6.61
N PRO A 14 4.92 -13.13 7.11
CA PRO A 14 4.73 -14.30 6.25
C PRO A 14 3.62 -14.12 5.20
N ALA A 15 2.48 -13.54 5.57
CA ALA A 15 1.40 -13.24 4.63
C ALA A 15 1.81 -12.18 3.60
N LEU A 16 2.49 -11.11 4.03
CA LEU A 16 3.08 -10.11 3.12
C LEU A 16 3.97 -10.79 2.09
N ARG A 17 4.88 -11.68 2.52
CA ARG A 17 5.80 -12.36 1.58
C ARG A 17 5.05 -13.18 0.53
N ARG A 18 4.04 -13.94 0.93
CA ARG A 18 3.21 -14.73 0.00
C ARG A 18 2.49 -13.84 -1.01
N LEU A 19 1.98 -12.68 -0.58
CA LEU A 19 1.32 -11.72 -1.45
C LEU A 19 2.29 -11.10 -2.45
N LEU A 20 3.51 -10.74 -2.02
CA LEU A 20 4.56 -10.25 -2.90
C LEU A 20 4.98 -11.30 -3.94
N ASP A 21 5.08 -12.57 -3.54
CA ASP A 21 5.35 -13.69 -4.46
C ASP A 21 4.19 -13.92 -5.46
N GLN A 22 3.00 -13.39 -5.17
CA GLN A 22 1.79 -13.40 -6.02
C GLN A 22 1.57 -12.06 -6.75
N ASP A 23 2.62 -11.25 -6.89
CA ASP A 23 2.60 -9.97 -7.61
C ASP A 23 1.66 -8.91 -6.99
N ALA A 24 1.49 -8.92 -5.67
CA ALA A 24 0.82 -7.83 -4.97
C ALA A 24 1.57 -6.50 -5.15
N GLN A 25 0.80 -5.41 -5.25
CA GLN A 25 1.31 -4.05 -5.30
C GLN A 25 1.57 -3.55 -3.89
N LEU A 26 2.83 -3.31 -3.57
CA LEU A 26 3.23 -2.76 -2.28
C LEU A 26 3.22 -1.24 -2.34
N VAL A 27 2.46 -0.59 -1.45
CA VAL A 27 2.32 0.86 -1.39
C VAL A 27 2.88 1.37 -0.08
N GLU A 28 3.87 2.26 -0.20
CA GLU A 28 4.45 3.02 0.90
C GLU A 28 3.78 4.41 0.95
N VAL A 29 3.31 4.82 2.12
CA VAL A 29 2.57 6.07 2.31
C VAL A 29 3.35 7.16 3.05
N LEU A 30 4.64 6.92 3.34
CA LEU A 30 5.56 7.95 3.82
C LEU A 30 5.65 9.17 2.88
N PRO A 31 6.00 10.36 3.41
CA PRO A 31 6.45 11.48 2.58
C PRO A 31 7.58 11.07 1.64
N ALA A 32 7.64 11.67 0.44
CA ALA A 32 8.59 11.27 -0.60
C ALA A 32 10.06 11.31 -0.14
N GLY A 33 10.44 12.30 0.69
CA GLY A 33 11.80 12.38 1.22
C GLY A 33 12.16 11.20 2.13
N GLU A 34 11.22 10.74 2.97
CA GLU A 34 11.45 9.59 3.86
C GLU A 34 11.46 8.27 3.07
N TYR A 35 10.61 8.16 2.03
CA TYR A 35 10.69 7.05 1.08
C TYR A 35 12.06 6.98 0.39
N ASP A 36 12.60 8.12 -0.05
CA ASP A 36 13.91 8.19 -0.69
C ASP A 36 15.06 7.78 0.24
N GLU A 37 14.91 8.02 1.55
CA GLU A 37 15.86 7.57 2.57
C GLU A 37 15.82 6.05 2.76
N MET A 38 14.61 5.48 2.94
CA MET A 38 14.45 4.04 3.14
C MET A 38 13.03 3.57 2.81
N HIS A 39 12.92 2.52 1.99
CA HIS A 39 11.66 1.85 1.69
C HIS A 39 11.89 0.37 1.35
N LEU A 40 10.82 -0.43 1.38
CA LEU A 40 10.88 -1.82 0.95
C LEU A 40 11.08 -1.90 -0.58
N PRO A 41 11.97 -2.77 -1.09
CA PRO A 41 12.19 -2.91 -2.53
C PRO A 41 10.90 -3.18 -3.30
N GLY A 42 10.69 -2.43 -4.38
CA GLY A 42 9.49 -2.55 -5.23
C GLY A 42 8.25 -1.82 -4.70
N ALA A 43 8.33 -1.19 -3.52
CA ALA A 43 7.25 -0.36 -3.02
C ALA A 43 7.04 0.88 -3.91
N VAL A 44 5.77 1.21 -4.14
CA VAL A 44 5.34 2.39 -4.88
C VAL A 44 4.96 3.49 -3.87
N ASN A 45 5.64 4.65 -3.91
CA ASN A 45 5.37 5.73 -2.97
C ASN A 45 4.11 6.53 -3.32
N ILE A 46 3.04 6.39 -2.52
CA ILE A 46 1.85 7.24 -2.59
C ILE A 46 1.67 7.90 -1.21
N PRO A 47 2.22 9.10 -0.97
CA PRO A 47 2.18 9.73 0.33
C PRO A 47 0.75 9.85 0.88
N LEU A 48 0.55 9.56 2.17
CA LEU A 48 -0.76 9.50 2.83
C LEU A 48 -1.61 10.77 2.58
N LYS A 49 -0.97 11.93 2.62
CA LYS A 49 -1.61 13.25 2.41
C LYS A 49 -2.22 13.42 1.03
N ILE A 50 -1.79 12.63 0.06
CA ILE A 50 -2.30 12.63 -1.32
C ILE A 50 -2.82 11.25 -1.75
N LEU A 51 -3.16 10.36 -0.81
CA LEU A 51 -3.73 9.05 -1.11
C LEU A 51 -5.21 9.19 -1.54
N VAL A 52 -5.42 9.57 -2.79
CA VAL A 52 -6.72 9.89 -3.38
C VAL A 52 -6.88 9.19 -4.73
N ALA A 53 -8.09 9.20 -5.30
CA ALA A 53 -8.40 8.48 -6.54
C ALA A 53 -7.43 8.79 -7.71
N THR A 54 -6.95 10.02 -7.83
CA THR A 54 -6.03 10.41 -8.91
C THR A 54 -4.63 9.82 -8.75
N THR A 55 -4.13 9.71 -7.53
CA THR A 55 -2.79 9.15 -7.27
C THR A 55 -2.81 7.62 -7.22
N THR A 56 -3.92 7.03 -6.81
CA THR A 56 -4.13 5.57 -6.83
C THR A 56 -4.52 5.03 -8.20
N ALA A 57 -4.87 5.88 -9.18
CA ALA A 57 -5.24 5.47 -10.53
C ALA A 57 -4.16 4.69 -11.29
N ARG A 58 -2.90 4.77 -10.83
CA ARG A 58 -1.78 3.99 -11.39
C ARG A 58 -1.71 2.55 -10.86
N LEU A 59 -2.48 2.22 -9.83
CA LEU A 59 -2.56 0.87 -9.29
C LEU A 59 -3.49 0.03 -10.16
N ASP A 60 -3.13 -1.23 -10.38
CA ASP A 60 -3.98 -2.20 -11.06
C ASP A 60 -5.09 -2.69 -10.10
N PRO A 61 -6.38 -2.46 -10.40
CA PRO A 61 -7.48 -2.90 -9.54
C PRO A 61 -7.69 -4.43 -9.56
N GLN A 62 -7.02 -5.18 -10.44
CA GLN A 62 -7.09 -6.65 -10.50
C GLN A 62 -6.01 -7.33 -9.65
N ARG A 63 -5.05 -6.58 -9.10
CA ARG A 63 -3.96 -7.10 -8.27
C ARG A 63 -4.16 -6.72 -6.81
N PRO A 64 -3.83 -7.60 -5.84
CA PRO A 64 -3.86 -7.24 -4.44
C PRO A 64 -3.02 -6.00 -4.15
N VAL A 65 -3.52 -5.09 -3.31
CA VAL A 65 -2.78 -3.92 -2.84
C VAL A 65 -2.49 -4.11 -1.36
N VAL A 66 -1.21 -4.01 -0.99
CA VAL A 66 -0.78 -3.99 0.41
C VAL A 66 -0.25 -2.59 0.70
N VAL A 67 -0.89 -1.92 1.65
CA VAL A 67 -0.42 -0.62 2.15
C VAL A 67 0.34 -0.85 3.44
N TYR A 68 1.50 -0.20 3.58
CA TYR A 68 2.23 -0.17 4.83
C TYR A 68 2.75 1.25 5.09
N CYS A 69 3.03 1.53 6.36
CA CYS A 69 3.72 2.73 6.81
C CYS A 69 4.65 2.31 7.96
N TRP A 70 5.72 3.06 8.17
CA TRP A 70 6.57 2.92 9.35
C TRP A 70 5.94 3.58 10.60
N ASP A 71 5.12 4.61 10.42
CA ASP A 71 4.40 5.27 11.49
C ASP A 71 2.89 4.95 11.49
N GLY A 72 2.26 5.16 12.64
CA GLY A 72 0.83 4.92 12.84
C GLY A 72 0.01 6.19 13.06
N LEU A 73 0.47 7.33 12.53
CA LEU A 73 -0.19 8.64 12.69
C LEU A 73 -1.46 8.78 11.86
#